data_AF-A0A2N2VI57-F1
#
_entry.id   AF-A0A2N2VI57-F1
#
_cell.length_a   1.000
_cell.length_b   1.000
_cell.length_c   1.000
_cell.angle_alpha   90.00
_cell.angle_beta   90.00
_cell.angle_gamma   90.00
#
_symmetry.space_group_name_H-M   'P 1'
#
loop_
_entity.id
_entity.type
_entity.pdbx_description
1 polymer ?
#
loop_
_entity_poly.entity_id
_entity_poly.type
_entity_poly.pdbx_seq_one_letter_code
_entity_poly.pdbx_strand_id
1 'polypeptide(L)'
;MKHLIVVFVLFTGFYQTAQANQPAFTGPNYSGKYSCEGENQKVGKYKVDVTLRLNLVASSGRFGAYEYTAQTENGIKFYGNAVSLGNQLAASYYLDTVRRKGEPTTALATAKRVSGGRWSLRVEYFEPDDFGGNNGKESCMMQPPEKKSTK
;
A
#
# COMPACT_ATOMS: atom_id res chain seq x y z
N MET A 1 46.58 -2.36 58.99
CA MET A 1 46.18 -2.47 57.57
C MET A 1 44.66 -2.38 57.52
N LYS A 2 44.10 -1.23 57.10
CA LYS A 2 42.65 -0.98 57.03
C LYS A 2 42.19 -1.32 55.62
N HIS A 3 41.45 -2.41 55.45
CA HIS A 3 40.86 -2.79 54.17
C HIS A 3 39.58 -1.97 53.93
N LEU A 4 39.63 -1.05 52.96
CA LEU A 4 38.45 -0.38 52.42
C LEU A 4 37.73 -1.37 51.48
N ILE A 5 36.56 -1.83 51.87
CA ILE A 5 35.64 -2.56 50.98
C ILE A 5 34.81 -1.50 50.25
N VAL A 6 35.08 -1.35 48.95
CA VAL A 6 34.26 -0.52 48.05
C VAL A 6 33.13 -1.41 47.52
N VAL A 7 31.90 -1.11 47.92
CA VAL A 7 30.68 -1.75 47.40
C VAL A 7 30.26 -1.02 46.13
N PHE A 8 30.47 -1.64 44.98
CA PHE A 8 29.94 -1.18 43.70
C PHE A 8 28.47 -1.61 43.59
N VAL A 9 27.54 -0.68 43.80
CA VAL A 9 26.11 -0.90 43.54
C VAL A 9 25.86 -0.74 42.04
N LEU A 10 25.74 -1.86 41.32
CA LEU A 10 25.26 -1.84 39.94
C LEU A 10 23.77 -1.49 39.92
N PHE A 11 23.45 -0.24 39.59
CA PHE A 11 22.11 0.16 39.18
C PHE A 11 21.84 -0.37 37.76
N THR A 12 21.31 -1.58 37.66
CA THR A 12 20.69 -2.06 36.42
C THR A 12 19.33 -1.37 36.26
N GLY A 13 19.34 -0.16 35.69
CA GLY A 13 18.12 0.50 35.25
C GLY A 13 17.48 -0.33 34.15
N PHE A 14 16.34 -0.97 34.46
CA PHE A 14 15.47 -1.55 33.45
C PHE A 14 14.92 -0.40 32.60
N TYR A 15 15.56 -0.11 31.47
CA TYR A 15 14.94 0.70 30.42
C TYR A 15 13.81 -0.14 29.83
N GLN A 16 12.63 -0.08 30.43
CA GLN A 16 11.40 -0.36 29.70
C GLN A 16 11.34 0.70 28.60
N THR A 17 11.78 0.33 27.39
CA THR A 17 11.37 1.06 26.20
C THR A 17 9.85 0.93 26.18
N ALA A 18 9.15 1.97 26.63
CA ALA A 18 7.72 2.10 26.43
C ALA A 18 7.50 2.01 24.92
N GLN A 19 7.16 0.82 24.44
CA GLN A 19 6.74 0.60 23.08
C GLN A 19 5.43 1.38 22.98
N ALA A 20 5.52 2.60 22.47
CA ALA A 20 4.36 3.49 22.36
C ALA A 20 3.29 2.71 21.60
N ASN A 21 2.21 2.33 22.30
CA ASN A 21 1.07 1.67 21.68
C ASN A 21 0.54 2.63 20.61
N GLN A 22 0.90 2.35 19.36
CA GLN A 22 0.41 3.12 18.24
C GLN A 22 -1.12 3.06 18.27
N PRO A 23 -1.81 4.21 18.13
CA PRO A 23 -3.26 4.21 18.16
C PRO A 23 -3.82 3.25 17.10
N ALA A 24 -4.86 2.49 17.48
CA ALA A 24 -5.52 1.58 16.57
C ALA A 24 -5.95 2.30 15.27
N PHE A 25 -5.90 1.59 14.15
CA PHE A 25 -6.34 2.14 12.88
C PHE A 25 -7.83 2.51 12.91
N THR A 26 -8.13 3.75 12.58
CA THR A 26 -9.46 4.36 12.53
C THR A 26 -9.75 5.02 11.18
N GLY A 27 -8.83 4.92 10.22
CA GLY A 27 -9.01 5.43 8.86
C GLY A 27 -9.99 4.60 8.01
N PRO A 28 -10.36 5.11 6.82
CA PRO A 28 -11.11 4.31 5.85
C PRO A 28 -10.31 3.09 5.41
N ASN A 29 -10.93 1.91 5.43
CA ASN A 29 -10.32 0.70 4.91
C ASN A 29 -10.58 0.57 3.41
N TYR A 30 -9.52 0.68 2.61
CA TYR A 30 -9.54 0.51 1.15
C TYR A 30 -9.17 -0.91 0.69
N SER A 31 -9.18 -1.89 1.59
CA SER A 31 -8.90 -3.28 1.21
C SER A 31 -9.96 -3.81 0.25
N GLY A 32 -9.52 -4.54 -0.77
CA GLY A 32 -10.41 -5.18 -1.73
C GLY A 32 -9.74 -5.39 -3.09
N LYS A 33 -10.47 -6.07 -3.97
CA LYS A 33 -10.15 -6.18 -5.40
C LYS A 33 -10.84 -5.07 -6.16
N TYR A 34 -10.15 -4.50 -7.14
CA TYR A 34 -10.61 -3.40 -7.97
C TYR A 34 -10.39 -3.76 -9.42
N SER A 35 -11.41 -3.57 -10.25
CA SER A 35 -11.24 -3.61 -11.69
C SER A 35 -11.03 -2.20 -12.20
N CYS A 36 -9.92 -1.98 -12.89
CA CYS A 36 -9.48 -0.70 -13.37
C CYS A 36 -9.43 -0.67 -14.89
N GLU A 37 -9.87 0.45 -15.45
CA GLU A 37 -9.68 0.80 -16.85
C GLU A 37 -8.73 1.98 -16.91
N GLY A 38 -7.69 1.85 -17.72
CA GLY A 38 -6.65 2.86 -17.85
C GLY A 38 -6.29 3.16 -19.29
N GLU A 39 -5.59 4.27 -19.47
CA GLU A 39 -5.07 4.69 -20.77
C GLU A 39 -3.73 5.39 -20.59
N ASN A 40 -2.76 5.08 -21.46
CA ASN A 40 -1.48 5.76 -21.55
C ASN A 40 -1.00 5.83 -23.01
N GLN A 41 0.00 6.66 -23.29
CA GLN A 41 0.43 6.94 -24.66
C GLN A 41 1.16 5.79 -25.34
N LYS A 42 1.72 4.83 -24.58
CA LYS A 42 2.52 3.72 -25.12
C LYS A 42 1.71 2.48 -25.44
N VAL A 43 0.69 2.18 -24.63
CA VAL A 43 -0.11 0.95 -24.72
C VAL A 43 -1.53 1.24 -25.23
N GLY A 44 -1.99 2.49 -25.13
CA GLY A 44 -3.39 2.84 -25.38
C GLY A 44 -4.27 2.45 -24.19
N LYS A 45 -5.49 1.99 -24.46
CA LYS A 45 -6.45 1.55 -23.43
C LYS A 45 -6.11 0.14 -22.96
N TYR A 46 -6.19 -0.10 -21.66
CA TYR A 46 -5.93 -1.40 -21.04
C TYR A 46 -6.81 -1.62 -19.82
N LYS A 47 -6.85 -2.88 -19.37
CA LYS A 47 -7.49 -3.30 -18.11
C LYS A 47 -6.48 -3.90 -17.15
N VAL A 48 -6.67 -3.61 -15.88
CA VAL A 48 -5.87 -4.14 -14.78
C VAL A 48 -6.74 -4.40 -13.56
N ASP A 49 -6.55 -5.55 -12.92
CA ASP A 49 -7.16 -5.86 -11.64
C ASP A 49 -6.14 -5.57 -10.53
N VAL A 50 -6.52 -4.71 -9.58
CA VAL A 50 -5.70 -4.30 -8.44
C VAL A 50 -6.26 -4.90 -7.16
N THR A 51 -5.39 -5.38 -6.27
CA THR A 51 -5.75 -5.79 -4.92
C THR A 51 -4.99 -4.95 -3.91
N LEU A 52 -5.73 -4.38 -2.97
CA LEU A 52 -5.20 -3.72 -1.77
C LEU A 52 -5.50 -4.58 -0.56
N ARG A 53 -4.49 -4.77 0.30
CA ARG A 53 -4.65 -5.47 1.57
C ARG A 53 -4.06 -4.64 2.71
N LEU A 54 -4.92 -4.17 3.61
CA LEU A 54 -4.50 -3.38 4.77
C LEU A 54 -3.55 -4.19 5.65
N ASN A 55 -2.40 -3.60 5.94
CA ASN A 55 -1.45 -4.08 6.93
C ASN A 55 -1.74 -3.38 8.27
N LEU A 56 -2.43 -4.06 9.17
CA LEU A 56 -2.79 -3.51 10.48
C LEU A 56 -1.58 -3.28 11.40
N VAL A 57 -0.46 -3.98 11.18
CA VAL A 57 0.77 -3.80 11.97
C VAL A 57 1.44 -2.47 11.64
N ALA A 58 1.39 -2.07 10.37
CA ALA A 58 1.98 -0.83 9.88
C ALA A 58 0.97 0.34 9.76
N SER A 59 -0.29 0.12 10.15
CA SER A 59 -1.35 1.14 10.13
C SER A 59 -1.61 1.68 11.53
N SER A 60 -1.81 3.00 11.64
CA SER A 60 -1.98 3.67 12.93
C SER A 60 -2.86 4.91 12.78
N GLY A 61 -3.83 5.08 13.67
CA GLY A 61 -4.80 6.18 13.59
C GLY A 61 -5.43 6.29 12.20
N ARG A 62 -5.25 7.44 11.53
CA ARG A 62 -5.80 7.69 10.18
C ARG A 62 -4.88 7.25 9.03
N PHE A 63 -3.66 6.81 9.33
CA PHE A 63 -2.69 6.34 8.35
C PHE A 63 -2.90 4.86 8.08
N GLY A 64 -3.18 4.51 6.83
CA GLY A 64 -3.31 3.13 6.37
C GLY A 64 -2.11 2.73 5.53
N ALA A 65 -1.51 1.58 5.80
CA ALA A 65 -0.49 0.95 4.96
C ALA A 65 -1.09 -0.30 4.31
N TYR A 66 -0.79 -0.52 3.02
CA TYR A 66 -1.38 -1.60 2.23
C TYR A 66 -0.30 -2.33 1.44
N GLU A 67 -0.42 -3.65 1.38
CA GLU A 67 0.18 -4.43 0.29
C GLU A 67 -0.60 -4.14 -0.99
N TYR A 68 0.13 -3.95 -2.09
CA TYR A 68 -0.42 -3.71 -3.42
C TYR A 68 0.01 -4.84 -4.36
N THR A 69 -0.96 -5.41 -5.07
CA THR A 69 -0.70 -6.30 -6.21
C THR A 69 -1.60 -5.91 -7.37
N ALA A 70 -1.11 -6.03 -8.59
CA ALA A 70 -1.95 -5.85 -9.77
C ALA A 70 -1.64 -6.89 -10.85
N GLN A 71 -2.61 -7.17 -11.71
CA GLN A 71 -2.44 -8.04 -12.85
C GLN A 71 -3.22 -7.50 -14.07
N THR A 72 -2.56 -7.41 -15.22
CA THR A 72 -3.24 -7.06 -16.48
C THR A 72 -3.93 -8.27 -17.10
N GLU A 73 -4.81 -8.03 -18.06
CA GLU A 73 -5.50 -9.10 -18.81
C GLU A 73 -4.55 -10.07 -19.52
N ASN A 74 -3.35 -9.60 -19.91
CA ASN A 74 -2.31 -10.41 -20.56
C ASN A 74 -1.37 -11.11 -19.55
N GLY A 75 -1.71 -11.08 -18.26
CA GLY A 75 -1.01 -11.80 -17.20
C GLY A 75 0.23 -11.10 -16.65
N ILE A 76 0.51 -9.86 -17.07
CA ILE A 76 1.59 -9.04 -16.51
C ILE A 76 1.26 -8.69 -15.07
N LYS A 77 2.21 -8.87 -14.15
CA LYS A 77 2.00 -8.65 -12.72
C LYS A 77 2.78 -7.46 -12.19
N PHE A 78 2.22 -6.84 -11.17
CA PHE A 78 2.86 -5.77 -10.40
C PHE A 78 2.77 -6.06 -8.92
N TYR A 79 3.81 -5.66 -8.19
CA TYR A 79 3.91 -5.82 -6.74
C TYR A 79 4.45 -4.56 -6.10
N GLY A 80 3.91 -4.20 -4.94
CA GLY A 80 4.38 -3.02 -4.23
C GLY A 80 3.58 -2.74 -2.97
N ASN A 81 3.51 -1.45 -2.63
CA ASN A 81 2.81 -0.98 -1.46
C ASN A 81 2.03 0.29 -1.77
N ALA A 82 1.01 0.55 -0.96
CA ALA A 82 0.31 1.83 -0.94
C ALA A 82 0.16 2.33 0.49
N VAL A 83 0.03 3.64 0.64
CA VAL A 83 -0.32 4.30 1.90
C VAL A 83 -1.52 5.21 1.67
N SER A 84 -2.32 5.41 2.71
CA SER A 84 -3.47 6.30 2.67
C SER A 84 -3.49 7.25 3.84
N LEU A 85 -3.94 8.48 3.59
CA LEU A 85 -4.33 9.43 4.62
C LEU A 85 -5.63 10.13 4.22
N GLY A 86 -6.70 9.90 4.98
CA GLY A 86 -8.03 10.35 4.58
C GLY A 86 -8.49 9.64 3.30
N ASN A 87 -8.84 10.39 2.26
CA ASN A 87 -9.27 9.86 0.97
C ASN A 87 -8.18 9.89 -0.12
N GLN A 88 -6.95 10.20 0.24
CA GLN A 88 -5.81 10.17 -0.67
C GLN A 88 -4.99 8.91 -0.43
N LEU A 89 -4.50 8.33 -1.53
CA LEU A 89 -3.55 7.22 -1.52
C LEU A 89 -2.33 7.59 -2.35
N ALA A 90 -1.17 7.08 -1.94
CA ALA A 90 0.04 7.05 -2.75
C ALA A 90 0.51 5.60 -2.85
N ALA A 91 0.99 5.20 -4.02
CA ALA A 91 1.48 3.85 -4.25
C ALA A 91 2.83 3.85 -4.96
N SER A 92 3.62 2.83 -4.66
CA SER A 92 4.87 2.52 -5.34
C SER A 92 4.87 1.03 -5.63
N TYR A 93 4.99 0.66 -6.91
CA TYR A 93 4.89 -0.72 -7.35
C TYR A 93 5.77 -0.98 -8.57
N TYR A 94 6.17 -2.24 -8.70
CA TYR A 94 7.14 -2.68 -9.68
C TYR A 94 6.49 -3.66 -10.64
N LEU A 95 6.82 -3.50 -11.91
CA LEU A 95 6.53 -4.50 -12.94
C LEU A 95 7.37 -5.76 -12.67
N ASP A 96 6.71 -6.93 -12.61
CA ASP A 96 7.35 -8.23 -12.38
C ASP A 96 8.07 -8.73 -13.64
N THR A 97 9.13 -8.02 -14.02
CA THR A 97 10.02 -8.39 -15.10
C THR A 97 11.48 -8.15 -14.70
N VAL A 98 12.39 -8.97 -15.22
CA VAL A 98 13.82 -8.85 -14.95
C VAL A 98 14.37 -7.49 -15.41
N ARG A 99 13.82 -6.93 -16.50
CA ARG A 99 14.29 -5.69 -17.13
C ARG A 99 13.96 -4.43 -16.32
N ARG A 100 12.89 -4.43 -15.54
CA ARG A 100 12.41 -3.26 -14.77
C ARG A 100 12.59 -3.42 -13.26
N LYS A 101 13.49 -4.31 -12.86
CA LYS A 101 13.78 -4.58 -11.45
C LYS A 101 14.44 -3.35 -10.81
N GLY A 102 13.69 -2.63 -9.98
CA GLY A 102 14.20 -1.48 -9.21
C GLY A 102 13.68 -0.11 -9.65
N GLU A 103 12.88 -0.03 -10.71
CA GLU A 103 12.25 1.22 -11.17
C GLU A 103 10.76 1.20 -10.78
N PRO A 104 10.35 1.86 -9.69
CA PRO A 104 8.96 1.83 -9.29
C PRO A 104 8.12 2.75 -10.15
N THR A 105 6.97 2.25 -10.59
CA THR A 105 5.84 3.09 -10.93
C THR A 105 5.37 3.80 -9.66
N THR A 106 5.13 5.11 -9.76
CA THR A 106 4.61 5.92 -8.66
C THR A 106 3.22 6.40 -9.02
N ALA A 107 2.27 6.29 -8.09
CA ALA A 107 0.89 6.68 -8.32
C ALA A 107 0.32 7.48 -7.16
N LEU A 108 -0.60 8.39 -7.50
CA LEU A 108 -1.49 9.05 -6.57
C LEU A 108 -2.93 8.67 -6.90
N ALA A 109 -3.74 8.47 -5.88
CA ALA A 109 -5.16 8.19 -6.07
C ALA A 109 -6.04 8.97 -5.11
N THR A 110 -7.24 9.31 -5.58
CA THR A 110 -8.32 9.81 -4.73
C THR A 110 -9.42 8.77 -4.66
N ALA A 111 -9.83 8.43 -3.44
CA ALA A 111 -10.92 7.51 -3.16
C ALA A 111 -12.25 8.25 -2.99
N LYS A 112 -13.32 7.64 -3.50
CA LYS A 112 -14.71 8.08 -3.31
C LYS A 112 -15.57 6.89 -2.92
N ARG A 113 -16.41 7.08 -1.90
CA ARG A 113 -17.39 6.05 -1.51
C ARG A 113 -18.48 5.96 -2.57
N VAL A 114 -18.87 4.74 -2.92
CA VAL A 114 -19.96 4.47 -3.86
C VAL A 114 -21.03 3.60 -3.19
N SER A 115 -22.12 3.30 -3.91
CA SER A 115 -23.21 2.48 -3.40
C SER A 115 -22.75 1.09 -2.94
N GLY A 116 -23.46 0.52 -1.96
CA GLY A 116 -23.14 -0.80 -1.40
C GLY A 116 -21.88 -0.83 -0.53
N GLY A 117 -21.41 0.32 -0.03
CA GLY A 117 -20.25 0.39 0.87
C GLY A 117 -18.90 0.20 0.18
N ARG A 118 -18.88 0.17 -1.16
CA ARG A 118 -17.68 0.00 -1.99
C ARG A 118 -16.95 1.33 -2.21
N TRP A 119 -15.76 1.26 -2.79
CA TRP A 119 -14.92 2.40 -3.13
C TRP A 119 -14.66 2.46 -4.64
N SER A 120 -14.57 3.68 -5.18
CA SER A 120 -13.92 3.93 -6.46
C SER A 120 -12.63 4.72 -6.25
N LEU A 121 -11.64 4.49 -7.11
CA LEU A 121 -10.37 5.23 -7.13
C LEU A 121 -10.20 5.92 -8.47
N ARG A 122 -9.72 7.16 -8.44
CA ARG A 122 -9.14 7.84 -9.61
C ARG A 122 -7.65 7.93 -9.41
N VAL A 123 -6.89 7.30 -10.31
CA VAL A 123 -5.45 7.14 -10.20
C VAL A 123 -4.76 7.93 -11.29
N GLU A 124 -3.66 8.60 -10.94
CA GLU A 124 -2.69 9.15 -11.89
C GLU A 124 -1.32 8.58 -11.53
N TYR A 125 -0.57 8.13 -12.53
CA TYR A 125 0.72 7.48 -12.29
C TYR A 125 1.78 7.88 -13.31
N PHE A 126 3.03 7.64 -12.92
CA PHE A 126 4.21 7.68 -13.77
C PHE A 126 4.96 6.35 -13.67
N GLU A 127 5.23 5.73 -14.82
CA GLU A 127 6.02 4.53 -15.00
C GLU A 127 7.35 4.92 -15.67
N PRO A 128 8.51 4.75 -15.01
CA PRO A 128 9.80 5.00 -15.62
C PRO A 128 10.09 4.03 -16.78
N ASP A 129 10.83 4.50 -17.78
CA ASP A 129 11.45 3.66 -18.79
C ASP A 129 12.71 4.31 -19.40
N ASP A 130 13.34 3.57 -20.31
CA ASP A 130 14.62 3.94 -20.96
C ASP A 130 14.50 5.20 -21.85
N PHE A 131 13.29 5.69 -22.10
CA PHE A 131 12.99 6.79 -23.03
C PHE A 131 12.27 7.95 -22.35
N GLY A 132 12.46 8.11 -21.03
CA GLY A 132 11.87 9.22 -20.26
C GLY A 132 10.55 8.87 -19.57
N GLY A 133 10.09 7.62 -19.66
CA GLY A 133 8.91 7.14 -18.95
C GLY A 133 7.59 7.30 -19.69
N ASN A 134 6.53 7.00 -18.97
CA ASN A 134 5.15 7.04 -19.40
C ASN A 134 4.27 7.49 -18.24
N ASN A 135 3.18 8.19 -18.54
CA ASN A 135 2.19 8.55 -17.53
C ASN A 135 0.80 8.16 -17.99
N GLY A 136 -0.07 7.86 -17.03
CA GLY A 136 -1.40 7.38 -17.32
C GLY A 136 -2.40 7.76 -16.25
N LYS A 137 -3.67 7.52 -16.57
CA LYS A 137 -4.77 7.65 -15.63
C LYS A 137 -5.56 6.36 -15.61
N GLU A 138 -6.09 6.02 -14.44
CA GLU A 138 -6.96 4.85 -14.27
C GLU A 138 -8.22 5.22 -13.49
N SER A 139 -9.31 4.54 -13.83
CA SER A 139 -10.57 4.55 -13.09
C SER A 139 -10.83 3.16 -12.55
N CYS A 140 -10.77 3.02 -11.23
CA CYS A 140 -10.91 1.73 -10.55
C CYS A 140 -12.24 1.65 -9.81
N MET A 141 -12.91 0.52 -9.91
CA MET A 141 -14.12 0.20 -9.15
C MET A 141 -13.88 -1.03 -8.28
N MET A 142 -14.12 -0.90 -6.98
CA MET A 142 -14.05 -2.04 -6.07
C MET A 142 -15.10 -3.09 -6.48
N GLN A 143 -14.65 -4.33 -6.60
CA GLN A 143 -15.50 -5.47 -6.89
C GLN A 143 -16.47 -5.72 -5.72
N PRO A 144 -17.64 -6.31 -5.97
CA PRO A 144 -18.48 -6.82 -4.88
C PRO A 144 -17.67 -7.78 -4.00
N PRO A 145 -17.95 -7.85 -2.68
CA PRO A 145 -17.41 -8.91 -1.85
C PRO A 145 -17.70 -10.26 -2.49
N GLU A 146 -16.70 -11.14 -2.59
CA GLU A 146 -16.94 -12.52 -3.03
C GLU A 146 -18.04 -13.12 -2.14
N LYS A 147 -19.10 -13.64 -2.76
CA LYS A 147 -20.12 -14.39 -2.03
C LYS A 147 -19.40 -15.57 -1.41
N LYS A 148 -19.39 -15.66 -0.07
CA LYS A 148 -18.90 -16.86 0.61
C LYS A 148 -19.68 -18.04 0.05
N SER A 149 -18.98 -18.97 -0.60
CA SER A 149 -19.56 -20.25 -0.99
C SER A 149 -19.97 -20.94 0.31
N THR A 150 -21.29 -20.99 0.57
CA THR A 150 -21.86 -21.92 1.54
C THR A 150 -21.63 -23.32 0.98
N LYS A 151 -20.54 -23.94 1.41
CA LYS A 151 -20.39 -25.40 1.39
C LYS A 151 -20.98 -25.95 2.68
#